data_AF-E0SR95-F1
#
_entry.id   AF-E0SR95-F1
#
_cell.length_a   1.000
_cell.length_b   1.000
_cell.length_c   1.000
_cell.angle_alpha   90.00
_cell.angle_beta   90.00
_cell.angle_gamma   90.00
#
_symmetry.space_group_name_H-M   'P 1'
#
loop_
_entity.id
_entity.type
_entity.pdbx_description
1 polymer ?
#
loop_
_entity_poly.entity_id
_entity_poly.type
_entity_poly.pdbx_seq_one_letter_code
_entity_poly.pdbx_strand_id
1 'polypeptide(L)'
;MFLKIRRRDILNELDNSYNHYLKVMNNCIGYLTILSKFHDIYRCSRCNKYFLSISKENSICPFCGSRDIRIVDDYVYRSYVENFCSNLYGRILILIEFMKILAIEFCREFKCRYSFTRPSLDISIDRNTNLRIELGSDRAIDIALSYLDILMLQMIDRISSTATTLRKDFSKYNIKYLVFRINYENIDIDFITLIREKFIDAYHLASILRELGLESYSYLRGVAIKIFDIERNIYIDPLKLV
;
A
#
# COMPACT_ATOMS: atom_id res chain seq x y z
N MET A 1 -25.59 -9.04 -15.78
CA MET A 1 -24.99 -10.14 -16.58
C MET A 1 -23.56 -10.34 -16.08
N PHE A 2 -23.30 -11.34 -15.23
CA PHE A 2 -22.00 -11.51 -14.58
C PHE A 2 -21.15 -12.52 -15.35
N LEU A 3 -20.15 -12.04 -16.09
CA LEU A 3 -19.14 -12.88 -16.72
C LEU A 3 -18.36 -13.63 -15.63
N LYS A 4 -18.37 -14.95 -15.72
CA LYS A 4 -17.58 -15.84 -14.89
C LYS A 4 -16.14 -15.76 -15.40
N ILE A 5 -15.39 -14.75 -14.94
CA ILE A 5 -13.98 -14.55 -15.30
C ILE A 5 -13.20 -15.79 -14.85
N ARG A 6 -12.51 -16.46 -15.77
CA ARG A 6 -11.71 -17.65 -15.48
C ARG A 6 -10.41 -17.20 -14.81
N ARG A 7 -9.82 -18.05 -13.95
CA ARG A 7 -8.54 -17.77 -13.25
C ARG A 7 -7.43 -17.26 -14.19
N ARG A 8 -7.35 -17.79 -15.42
CA ARG A 8 -6.39 -17.32 -16.44
C ARG A 8 -6.58 -15.86 -16.79
N ASP A 9 -7.82 -15.41 -16.89
CA ASP A 9 -8.15 -14.04 -17.23
C ASP A 9 -7.67 -13.08 -16.13
N ILE A 10 -7.82 -13.45 -14.85
CA ILE A 10 -7.35 -12.62 -13.72
C ILE A 10 -5.83 -12.49 -13.71
N LEU A 11 -5.11 -13.59 -13.91
CA LEU A 11 -3.64 -13.54 -13.94
C LEU A 11 -3.14 -12.72 -15.14
N ASN A 12 -3.80 -12.83 -16.29
CA ASN A 12 -3.49 -11.99 -17.45
C ASN A 12 -3.76 -10.51 -17.18
N GLU A 13 -4.88 -10.18 -16.53
CA GLU A 13 -5.19 -8.79 -16.15
C GLU A 13 -4.16 -8.22 -15.17
N LEU A 14 -3.72 -9.02 -14.18
CA LEU A 14 -2.66 -8.63 -13.26
C LEU A 14 -1.33 -8.42 -13.99
N ASP A 15 -0.96 -9.29 -14.92
CA ASP A 15 0.27 -9.15 -15.73
C ASP A 15 0.22 -7.93 -16.65
N ASN A 16 -0.92 -7.69 -17.30
CA ASN A 16 -1.14 -6.50 -18.11
C ASN A 16 -1.04 -5.22 -17.26
N SER A 17 -1.61 -5.26 -16.05
CA SER A 17 -1.56 -4.15 -15.10
C SER A 17 -0.14 -3.87 -14.64
N TYR A 18 0.60 -4.92 -14.29
CA TYR A 18 2.00 -4.80 -13.89
C TYR A 18 2.82 -4.11 -15.00
N ASN A 19 2.72 -4.63 -16.22
CA ASN A 19 3.41 -4.06 -17.38
C ASN A 19 2.99 -2.62 -17.67
N HIS A 20 1.71 -2.30 -17.51
CA HIS A 20 1.21 -0.94 -17.63
C HIS A 20 1.87 0.00 -16.61
N TYR A 21 1.81 -0.31 -15.31
CA TYR A 21 2.39 0.54 -14.28
C TYR A 21 3.92 0.61 -14.35
N LEU A 22 4.57 -0.45 -14.80
CA LEU A 22 6.02 -0.47 -15.05
C LEU A 22 6.37 0.52 -16.18
N LYS A 23 5.60 0.51 -17.26
CA LYS A 23 5.74 1.48 -18.36
C LYS A 23 5.46 2.91 -17.90
N VAL A 24 4.44 3.13 -17.07
CA VAL A 24 4.13 4.44 -16.50
C VAL A 24 5.30 4.95 -15.64
N MET A 25 5.87 4.09 -14.78
CA MET A 25 7.04 4.43 -13.97
C MET A 25 8.25 4.79 -14.84
N ASN A 26 8.54 3.99 -15.87
CA ASN A 26 9.64 4.27 -16.80
C ASN A 26 9.43 5.57 -17.58
N ASN A 27 8.19 5.87 -17.99
CA ASN A 27 7.85 7.12 -18.64
C ASN A 27 8.00 8.32 -17.69
N CYS A 28 7.62 8.18 -16.41
CA CYS A 28 7.86 9.20 -15.38
C CYS A 28 9.35 9.51 -15.27
N ILE A 29 10.19 8.48 -15.17
CA ILE A 29 11.65 8.63 -15.08
C ILE A 29 12.18 9.31 -16.34
N GLY A 30 11.80 8.83 -17.53
CA GLY A 30 12.25 9.38 -18.80
C GLY A 30 11.85 10.86 -18.96
N TYR A 31 10.60 11.20 -18.69
CA TYR A 31 10.11 12.58 -18.84
C TYR A 31 10.82 13.54 -17.89
N LEU A 32 10.93 13.18 -16.61
CA LEU A 32 11.54 14.06 -15.60
C LEU A 32 13.06 14.18 -15.77
N THR A 33 13.75 13.12 -16.21
CA THR A 33 15.19 13.18 -16.49
C THR A 33 15.52 13.96 -17.76
N ILE A 34 14.66 13.92 -18.79
CA ILE A 34 14.85 14.74 -20.00
C ILE A 34 14.91 16.24 -19.67
N LEU A 35 14.20 16.70 -18.64
CA LEU A 35 14.20 18.11 -18.24
C LEU A 35 15.60 18.61 -17.83
N SER A 36 16.47 17.75 -17.28
CA SER A 36 17.83 18.17 -16.90
C SER A 36 18.74 18.43 -18.11
N LYS A 37 18.38 17.95 -19.30
CA LYS A 37 19.13 18.25 -20.53
C LYS A 37 18.91 19.68 -21.03
N PHE A 38 17.81 20.30 -20.64
CA PHE A 38 17.40 21.61 -21.16
C PHE A 38 17.52 22.72 -20.12
N HIS A 39 17.62 22.37 -18.85
CA HIS A 39 17.60 23.32 -17.74
C HIS A 39 18.52 22.86 -16.61
N ASP A 40 19.14 23.84 -15.96
CA ASP A 40 19.85 23.59 -14.72
C ASP A 40 18.87 23.12 -13.63
N ILE A 41 19.22 22.03 -12.98
CA ILE A 41 18.52 21.51 -11.81
C ILE A 41 19.17 22.09 -10.56
N TYR A 42 18.37 22.69 -9.70
CA TYR A 42 18.80 23.20 -8.42
C TYR A 42 18.22 22.38 -7.27
N ARG A 43 19.03 22.15 -6.24
CA ARG A 43 18.59 21.66 -4.93
C ARG A 43 18.70 22.78 -3.92
N CYS A 44 17.64 23.03 -3.17
CA CYS A 44 17.68 23.96 -2.05
C CYS A 44 18.31 23.31 -0.82
N SER A 45 19.35 23.93 -0.25
CA SER A 45 20.00 23.43 0.96
C SER A 45 19.13 23.58 2.22
N ARG A 46 18.16 24.50 2.22
CA ARG A 46 17.25 24.72 3.36
C ARG A 46 16.13 23.69 3.44
N CYS A 47 15.47 23.38 2.33
CA CYS A 47 14.29 22.49 2.31
C CYS A 47 14.50 21.17 1.55
N ASN A 48 15.69 20.93 1.00
CA ASN A 48 16.07 19.74 0.23
C ASN A 48 15.22 19.44 -1.02
N LYS A 49 14.38 20.38 -1.46
CA LYS A 49 13.58 20.22 -2.68
C LYS A 49 14.40 20.53 -3.93
N TYR A 50 14.11 19.79 -4.99
CA TYR A 50 14.65 19.97 -6.32
C TYR A 50 13.70 20.83 -7.15
N PHE A 51 14.24 21.72 -7.97
CA PHE A 51 13.46 22.55 -8.89
C PHE A 51 14.29 22.97 -10.11
N LEU A 52 13.58 23.36 -11.16
CA LEU A 52 14.14 23.87 -12.40
C LEU A 52 14.20 25.40 -12.34
N SER A 53 15.26 25.99 -12.90
CA SER A 53 15.31 27.43 -13.15
C SER A 53 16.04 27.72 -14.45
N ILE A 54 15.60 28.78 -15.14
CA ILE A 54 16.12 29.20 -16.45
C ILE A 54 17.40 30.06 -16.30
N SER A 55 17.62 30.71 -15.15
CA SER A 55 18.82 31.51 -14.92
C SER A 55 19.28 31.53 -13.46
N LYS A 56 20.59 31.37 -13.24
CA LYS A 56 21.21 31.34 -11.91
C LYS A 56 21.10 32.66 -11.16
N GLU A 57 21.20 33.79 -11.87
CA GLU A 57 21.43 35.12 -11.28
C GLU A 57 20.31 35.62 -10.35
N ASN A 58 19.09 35.05 -10.45
CA ASN A 58 17.95 35.41 -9.59
C ASN A 58 17.21 34.20 -9.03
N SER A 59 17.83 33.02 -9.03
CA SER A 59 17.15 31.80 -8.61
C SER A 59 16.92 31.79 -7.10
N ILE A 60 15.66 31.80 -6.70
CA ILE A 60 15.20 31.63 -5.32
C ILE A 60 14.43 30.31 -5.26
N CYS A 61 14.62 29.54 -4.19
CA CYS A 61 13.84 28.31 -4.00
C CYS A 61 12.34 28.64 -3.95
N PRO A 62 11.51 28.12 -4.90
CA PRO A 62 10.10 28.48 -4.99
C PRO A 62 9.26 27.93 -3.82
N PHE A 63 9.83 27.03 -3.02
CA PHE A 63 9.14 26.38 -1.92
C PHE A 63 9.36 27.04 -0.56
N CYS A 64 10.48 27.75 -0.37
CA CYS A 64 10.84 28.31 0.95
C CYS A 64 11.50 29.69 0.89
N GLY A 65 11.64 30.29 -0.29
CA GLY A 65 12.21 31.62 -0.47
C GLY A 65 13.73 31.71 -0.23
N SER A 66 14.42 30.59 0.00
CA SER A 66 15.86 30.58 0.24
C SER A 66 16.67 30.83 -1.04
N ARG A 67 17.73 31.65 -0.94
CA ARG A 67 18.77 31.80 -1.97
C ARG A 67 19.89 30.75 -1.86
N ASP A 68 19.90 29.97 -0.77
CA ASP A 68 20.87 28.87 -0.59
C ASP A 68 20.43 27.66 -1.42
N ILE A 69 20.87 27.67 -2.67
CA ILE A 69 20.56 26.67 -3.71
C ILE A 69 21.85 26.27 -4.42
N ARG A 70 21.93 25.02 -4.87
CA ARG A 70 23.11 24.47 -5.54
C ARG A 70 22.69 23.75 -6.81
N ILE A 71 23.49 23.90 -7.86
CA ILE A 71 23.32 23.10 -9.08
C ILE A 71 23.58 21.64 -8.72
N VAL A 72 22.73 20.77 -9.25
CA VAL A 72 22.81 19.32 -9.08
C VAL A 72 23.31 18.72 -10.38
N ASP A 73 24.26 17.79 -10.28
CA ASP A 73 24.65 17.00 -11.44
C ASP A 73 23.50 16.09 -11.94
N ASP A 74 23.57 15.72 -13.21
CA ASP A 74 22.56 14.87 -13.86
C ASP A 74 22.38 13.51 -13.17
N TYR A 75 23.46 12.95 -12.61
CA TYR A 75 23.43 11.63 -11.98
C TYR A 75 22.62 11.65 -10.68
N VAL A 76 22.87 12.64 -9.82
CA VAL A 76 22.16 12.85 -8.55
C VAL A 76 20.71 13.21 -8.82
N TYR A 77 20.42 14.04 -9.81
CA TYR A 77 19.03 14.34 -10.17
C TYR A 77 18.31 13.12 -10.72
N ARG A 78 18.95 12.33 -11.59
CA ARG A 78 18.39 11.07 -12.09
C ARG A 78 18.09 10.10 -10.95
N SER A 79 19.00 9.94 -10.00
CA SER A 79 18.77 9.09 -8.82
C SER A 79 17.59 9.58 -7.98
N TYR A 80 17.45 10.90 -7.80
CA TYR A 80 16.28 11.49 -7.15
C TYR A 80 14.98 11.18 -7.90
N VAL A 81 14.96 11.36 -9.22
CA VAL A 81 13.80 11.07 -10.07
C VAL A 81 13.43 9.59 -10.03
N GLU A 82 14.41 8.69 -10.13
CA GLU A 82 14.21 7.24 -10.04
C GLU A 82 13.58 6.86 -8.70
N ASN A 83 14.06 7.43 -7.60
CA ASN A 83 13.48 7.23 -6.27
C ASN A 83 12.06 7.82 -6.17
N PHE A 84 11.84 9.03 -6.70
CA PHE A 84 10.52 9.68 -6.70
C PHE A 84 9.47 8.84 -7.47
N CYS A 85 9.75 8.49 -8.73
CA CYS A 85 8.84 7.68 -9.54
C CYS A 85 8.65 6.27 -8.97
N SER A 86 9.71 5.67 -8.40
CA SER A 86 9.63 4.37 -7.73
C SER A 86 8.75 4.43 -6.47
N ASN A 87 8.81 5.49 -5.68
CA ASN A 87 7.92 5.65 -4.53
C ASN A 87 6.45 5.86 -4.96
N LEU A 88 6.24 6.57 -6.07
CA LEU A 88 4.90 6.86 -6.59
C LEU A 88 4.22 5.61 -7.16
N TYR A 89 4.94 4.82 -7.98
CA TYR A 89 4.36 3.69 -8.72
C TYR A 89 4.79 2.32 -8.19
N GLY A 90 5.93 2.21 -7.52
CA GLY A 90 6.46 0.94 -7.03
C GLY A 90 5.57 0.26 -6.01
N ARG A 91 4.84 1.03 -5.21
CA ARG A 91 3.79 0.52 -4.29
C ARG A 91 2.67 -0.22 -5.02
N ILE A 92 2.28 0.28 -6.19
CA ILE A 92 1.26 -0.35 -7.03
C ILE A 92 1.83 -1.62 -7.65
N LEU A 93 3.08 -1.58 -8.13
CA LEU A 93 3.76 -2.75 -8.71
C LEU A 93 3.86 -3.91 -7.71
N ILE A 94 4.33 -3.64 -6.49
CA ILE A 94 4.45 -4.69 -5.47
C ILE A 94 3.09 -5.18 -4.98
N LEU A 95 2.07 -4.32 -4.94
CA LEU A 95 0.70 -4.73 -4.65
C LEU A 95 0.18 -5.69 -5.74
N ILE A 96 0.43 -5.41 -7.01
CA ILE A 96 0.03 -6.28 -8.13
C ILE A 96 0.75 -7.63 -8.06
N GLU A 97 2.05 -7.64 -7.78
CA GLU A 97 2.80 -8.89 -7.56
C GLU A 97 2.22 -9.70 -6.39
N PHE A 98 1.94 -9.05 -5.27
CA PHE A 98 1.30 -9.68 -4.11
C PHE A 98 -0.07 -10.26 -4.48
N MET A 99 -0.94 -9.47 -5.12
CA MET A 99 -2.24 -9.93 -5.61
C MET A 99 -2.12 -11.09 -6.58
N LYS A 100 -1.08 -11.13 -7.42
CA LYS A 100 -0.81 -12.25 -8.33
C LYS A 100 -0.52 -13.55 -7.56
N ILE A 101 0.29 -13.49 -6.51
CA ILE A 101 0.56 -14.66 -5.66
C ILE A 101 -0.74 -15.13 -4.98
N LEU A 102 -1.48 -14.21 -4.37
CA LEU A 102 -2.76 -14.53 -3.73
C LEU A 102 -3.79 -15.07 -4.73
N ALA A 103 -3.80 -14.57 -5.96
CA ALA A 103 -4.69 -15.07 -7.02
C ALA A 103 -4.30 -16.48 -7.49
N ILE A 104 -2.99 -16.79 -7.54
CA ILE A 104 -2.52 -18.15 -7.82
C ILE A 104 -3.01 -19.10 -6.74
N GLU A 105 -2.95 -18.67 -5.49
CA GLU A 105 -3.27 -19.44 -4.29
C GLU A 105 -4.78 -19.66 -4.13
N PHE A 106 -5.57 -18.59 -4.11
CA PHE A 106 -6.98 -18.63 -3.72
C PHE A 106 -7.96 -18.77 -4.89
N CYS A 107 -7.66 -18.23 -6.07
CA CYS A 107 -8.61 -18.23 -7.19
C CYS A 107 -8.75 -19.58 -7.90
N ARG A 108 -8.10 -20.63 -7.39
CA ARG A 108 -8.38 -22.03 -7.75
C ARG A 108 -9.64 -22.52 -7.05
N GLU A 109 -9.82 -22.11 -5.81
CA GLU A 109 -10.88 -22.57 -4.91
C GLU A 109 -12.05 -21.59 -4.88
N PHE A 110 -11.74 -20.29 -4.95
CA PHE A 110 -12.71 -19.21 -4.79
C PHE A 110 -12.90 -18.39 -6.06
N LYS A 111 -14.05 -17.71 -6.15
CA LYS A 111 -14.34 -16.83 -7.27
C LYS A 111 -13.66 -15.50 -7.04
N CYS A 112 -12.73 -15.13 -7.91
CA CYS A 112 -12.04 -13.85 -7.81
C CYS A 112 -12.50 -12.82 -8.86
N ARG A 113 -12.27 -11.54 -8.59
CA ARG A 113 -12.38 -10.43 -9.53
C ARG A 113 -11.23 -9.47 -9.32
N TYR A 114 -10.75 -8.89 -10.40
CA TYR A 114 -9.72 -7.86 -10.36
C TYR A 114 -10.29 -6.56 -10.92
N SER A 115 -9.96 -5.44 -10.26
CA SER A 115 -10.30 -4.09 -10.71
C SER A 115 -9.02 -3.34 -11.05
N PHE A 116 -8.94 -2.81 -12.27
CA PHE A 116 -7.76 -2.08 -12.73
C PHE A 116 -7.75 -0.59 -12.32
N THR A 117 -8.91 0.06 -12.29
CA THR A 117 -9.04 1.52 -12.05
C THR A 117 -8.60 1.93 -10.66
N ARG A 118 -8.89 1.06 -9.68
CA ARG A 118 -8.26 1.02 -8.37
C ARG A 118 -7.74 -0.41 -8.21
N PRO A 119 -6.44 -0.66 -8.41
CA PRO A 119 -5.85 -1.98 -8.33
C PRO A 119 -6.31 -2.71 -7.08
N SER A 120 -7.21 -3.66 -7.25
CA SER A 120 -7.78 -4.42 -6.15
C SER A 120 -8.13 -5.85 -6.58
N LEU A 121 -7.94 -6.79 -5.66
CA LEU A 121 -8.34 -8.18 -5.82
C LEU A 121 -9.48 -8.48 -4.85
N ASP A 122 -10.65 -8.78 -5.41
CA ASP A 122 -11.81 -9.28 -4.66
C ASP A 122 -11.84 -10.81 -4.74
N ILE A 123 -11.92 -11.49 -3.60
CA ILE A 123 -12.04 -12.94 -3.47
C ILE A 123 -13.40 -13.22 -2.82
N SER A 124 -14.34 -13.81 -3.56
CA SER A 124 -15.67 -14.21 -3.08
C SER A 124 -15.63 -15.68 -2.66
N ILE A 125 -15.86 -15.92 -1.36
CA ILE A 125 -15.87 -17.25 -0.76
C ILE A 125 -17.27 -17.85 -0.88
N ASP A 126 -18.28 -17.07 -0.50
CA ASP A 126 -19.69 -17.40 -0.66
C ASP A 126 -20.50 -16.16 -1.07
N ARG A 127 -21.83 -16.14 -0.86
CA ARG A 127 -22.71 -15.02 -1.23
C ARG A 127 -22.49 -13.77 -0.37
N ASN A 128 -22.09 -13.94 0.88
CA ASN A 128 -22.00 -12.90 1.90
C ASN A 128 -20.56 -12.66 2.35
N THR A 129 -19.65 -13.61 2.10
CA THR A 129 -18.24 -13.55 2.50
C THR A 129 -17.35 -13.20 1.31
N ASN A 130 -16.69 -12.05 1.40
CA ASN A 130 -15.68 -11.59 0.47
C ASN A 130 -14.48 -10.99 1.22
N LEU A 131 -13.35 -10.99 0.52
CA LEU A 131 -12.12 -10.34 0.93
C LEU A 131 -11.65 -9.45 -0.21
N ARG A 132 -11.40 -8.18 0.07
CA ARG A 132 -10.84 -7.21 -0.87
C ARG A 132 -9.45 -6.81 -0.42
N ILE A 133 -8.47 -6.96 -1.31
CA ILE A 133 -7.09 -6.47 -1.12
C ILE A 133 -6.90 -5.25 -2.01
N GLU A 134 -6.46 -4.14 -1.43
CA GLU A 134 -6.16 -2.89 -2.16
C GLU A 134 -5.08 -2.08 -1.45
N LEU A 135 -4.57 -1.03 -2.11
CA LEU A 135 -3.62 -0.12 -1.49
C LEU A 135 -4.34 0.71 -0.41
N GLY A 136 -3.81 0.69 0.81
CA GLY A 136 -4.30 1.50 1.92
C GLY A 136 -3.55 2.83 2.02
N SER A 137 -3.14 3.17 3.25
CA SER A 137 -2.27 4.32 3.53
C SER A 137 -0.88 4.18 2.92
N ASP A 138 -0.06 5.24 3.02
CA ASP A 138 1.32 5.28 2.50
C ASP A 138 2.24 4.15 2.95
N ARG A 139 1.85 3.42 4.00
CA ARG A 139 2.62 2.32 4.59
C ARG A 139 1.88 1.00 4.66
N ALA A 140 0.67 0.90 4.09
CA ALA A 140 -0.20 -0.24 4.33
C ALA A 140 -0.87 -0.78 3.05
N ILE A 141 -1.11 -2.09 3.06
CA ILE A 141 -2.10 -2.74 2.22
C ILE A 141 -3.33 -2.96 3.08
N ASP A 142 -4.47 -2.51 2.58
CA ASP A 142 -5.75 -2.66 3.25
C ASP A 142 -6.42 -3.96 2.77
N ILE A 143 -6.91 -4.75 3.72
CA ILE A 143 -7.61 -6.00 3.47
C ILE A 143 -8.98 -5.90 4.15
N ALA A 144 -10.01 -5.60 3.37
CA ALA A 144 -11.37 -5.49 3.87
C ALA A 144 -12.07 -6.84 3.79
N LEU A 145 -12.64 -7.27 4.91
CA LEU A 145 -13.39 -8.52 5.05
C LEU A 145 -14.86 -8.17 5.19
N SER A 146 -15.74 -8.79 4.41
CA SER A 146 -17.18 -8.61 4.62
C SER A 146 -17.76 -9.50 5.69
N TYR A 147 -17.08 -10.59 6.07
CA TYR A 147 -17.48 -11.52 7.13
C TYR A 147 -16.24 -12.21 7.72
N LEU A 148 -16.27 -12.55 9.01
CA LEU A 148 -15.16 -13.23 9.70
C LEU A 148 -15.66 -14.52 10.37
N ASP A 149 -15.15 -15.63 9.86
CA ASP A 149 -15.31 -16.98 10.35
C ASP A 149 -13.92 -17.66 10.49
N ILE A 150 -13.92 -18.95 10.85
CA ILE A 150 -12.68 -19.74 11.01
C ILE A 150 -11.90 -19.84 9.69
N LEU A 151 -12.58 -20.00 8.56
CA LEU A 151 -11.93 -20.08 7.24
C LEU A 151 -11.21 -18.77 6.93
N MET A 152 -11.83 -17.64 7.25
CA MET A 152 -11.24 -16.33 7.02
C MET A 152 -10.02 -16.08 7.90
N LEU A 153 -10.02 -16.53 9.16
CA LEU A 153 -8.82 -16.50 10.01
C LEU A 153 -7.65 -17.27 9.37
N GLN A 154 -7.90 -18.46 8.82
CA GLN A 154 -6.88 -19.24 8.12
C GLN A 154 -6.37 -18.51 6.86
N MET A 155 -7.25 -17.84 6.13
CA MET A 155 -6.87 -17.03 4.97
C MET A 155 -6.00 -15.84 5.38
N ILE A 156 -6.33 -15.16 6.48
CA ILE A 156 -5.54 -14.05 7.04
C ILE A 156 -4.10 -14.50 7.33
N ASP A 157 -3.92 -15.68 7.93
CA ASP A 157 -2.58 -16.20 8.22
C ASP A 157 -1.79 -16.54 6.96
N ARG A 158 -2.45 -17.12 5.95
CA ARG A 158 -1.82 -17.40 4.65
C ARG A 158 -1.42 -16.11 3.93
N ILE A 159 -2.29 -15.10 3.92
CA ILE A 159 -2.00 -13.79 3.33
C ILE A 159 -0.81 -13.13 4.04
N SER A 160 -0.78 -13.17 5.38
CA SER A 160 0.31 -12.61 6.18
C SER A 160 1.64 -13.33 5.92
N SER A 161 1.61 -14.66 5.86
CA SER A 161 2.78 -15.48 5.49
C SER A 161 3.30 -15.12 4.10
N THR A 162 2.42 -15.02 3.11
CA THR A 162 2.78 -14.61 1.75
C THR A 162 3.42 -13.21 1.77
N ALA A 163 2.91 -12.27 2.56
CA ALA A 163 3.51 -10.94 2.66
C ALA A 163 4.92 -10.96 3.28
N THR A 164 5.16 -11.82 4.28
CA THR A 164 6.49 -12.00 4.86
C THR A 164 7.52 -12.51 3.84
N THR A 165 7.10 -13.32 2.87
CA THR A 165 8.01 -13.75 1.77
C THR A 165 8.44 -12.59 0.88
N LEU A 166 7.60 -11.56 0.73
CA LEU A 166 7.86 -10.33 -0.02
C LEU A 166 8.41 -9.18 0.84
N ARG A 167 8.80 -9.41 2.10
CA ARG A 167 9.16 -8.35 3.05
C ARG A 167 10.21 -7.35 2.54
N LYS A 168 11.20 -7.83 1.78
CA LYS A 168 12.28 -6.98 1.24
C LYS A 168 11.75 -6.02 0.18
N ASP A 169 10.88 -6.52 -0.69
CA ASP A 169 10.28 -5.74 -1.76
C ASP A 169 9.23 -4.76 -1.22
N PHE A 170 8.46 -5.15 -0.20
CA PHE A 170 7.58 -4.22 0.52
C PHE A 170 8.34 -3.09 1.20
N SER A 171 9.44 -3.40 1.90
CA SER A 171 10.26 -2.39 2.58
C SER A 171 10.88 -1.39 1.59
N LYS A 172 11.29 -1.86 0.40
CA LYS A 172 11.78 -1.00 -0.70
C LYS A 172 10.78 0.10 -1.09
N TYR A 173 9.48 -0.17 -0.99
CA TYR A 173 8.42 0.76 -1.34
C TYR A 173 7.66 1.31 -0.10
N ASN A 174 8.31 1.26 1.08
CA ASN A 174 7.78 1.78 2.35
C ASN A 174 6.42 1.15 2.77
N ILE A 175 6.09 -0.05 2.28
CA ILE A 175 4.95 -0.82 2.78
C ILE A 175 5.43 -1.65 3.98
N LYS A 176 4.77 -1.44 5.12
CA LYS A 176 5.17 -2.04 6.40
C LYS A 176 4.08 -2.90 7.02
N TYR A 177 2.83 -2.64 6.68
CA TYR A 177 1.68 -3.22 7.37
C TYR A 177 0.69 -3.86 6.40
N LEU A 178 0.10 -4.96 6.85
CA LEU A 178 -1.22 -5.37 6.38
C LEU A 178 -2.26 -4.95 7.42
N VAL A 179 -3.35 -4.34 6.98
CA VAL A 179 -4.43 -3.89 7.84
C VAL A 179 -5.70 -4.63 7.46
N PHE A 180 -6.06 -5.62 8.26
CA PHE A 180 -7.30 -6.38 8.13
C PHE A 180 -8.43 -5.65 8.84
N ARG A 181 -9.57 -5.43 8.17
CA ARG A 181 -10.70 -4.67 8.71
C ARG A 181 -12.01 -5.41 8.51
N ILE A 182 -12.86 -5.38 9.53
CA ILE A 182 -14.22 -5.94 9.46
C ILE A 182 -15.21 -5.18 10.34
N ASN A 183 -16.47 -5.10 9.94
CA ASN A 183 -17.55 -4.57 10.78
C ASN A 183 -18.00 -5.60 11.82
N TYR A 184 -18.32 -5.18 13.06
CA TYR A 184 -18.77 -6.08 14.13
C TYR A 184 -20.05 -6.84 13.82
N GLU A 185 -20.96 -6.24 13.05
CA GLU A 185 -22.20 -6.88 12.61
C GLU A 185 -21.95 -8.09 11.69
N ASN A 186 -20.72 -8.25 11.20
CA ASN A 186 -20.33 -9.25 10.23
C ASN A 186 -19.34 -10.27 10.80
N ILE A 187 -19.59 -10.79 12.00
CA ILE A 187 -18.69 -11.73 12.67
C ILE A 187 -19.49 -12.93 13.18
N ASP A 188 -19.00 -14.15 12.92
CA ASP A 188 -19.57 -15.42 13.44
C ASP A 188 -18.78 -16.01 14.60
N ILE A 189 -17.59 -15.48 14.87
CA ILE A 189 -16.75 -15.92 15.97
C ILE A 189 -17.06 -15.13 17.24
N ASP A 190 -16.92 -15.77 18.40
CA ASP A 190 -17.18 -15.10 19.67
C ASP A 190 -16.15 -13.99 19.97
N PHE A 191 -16.54 -13.06 20.85
CA PHE A 191 -15.70 -11.93 21.23
C PHE A 191 -14.36 -12.35 21.85
N ILE A 192 -14.32 -13.46 22.58
CA ILE A 192 -13.10 -13.98 23.20
C ILE A 192 -12.11 -14.42 22.11
N THR A 193 -12.60 -15.03 21.04
CA THR A 193 -11.82 -15.46 19.88
C THR A 193 -11.27 -14.24 19.14
N LEU A 194 -12.06 -13.18 18.95
CA LEU A 194 -11.55 -11.93 18.37
C LEU A 194 -10.36 -11.37 19.14
N ILE A 195 -10.47 -11.30 20.48
CA ILE A 195 -9.37 -10.82 21.33
C ILE A 195 -8.13 -11.73 21.19
N ARG A 196 -8.31 -13.06 21.23
CA ARG A 196 -7.20 -14.02 21.06
C ARG A 196 -6.52 -13.87 19.72
N GLU A 197 -7.29 -13.60 18.68
CA GLU A 197 -6.82 -13.34 17.32
C GLU A 197 -6.27 -11.93 17.13
N LYS A 198 -6.19 -11.12 18.20
CA LYS A 198 -5.69 -9.74 18.22
C LYS A 198 -6.49 -8.79 17.32
N PHE A 199 -7.77 -9.06 17.13
CA PHE A 199 -8.69 -8.05 16.61
C PHE A 199 -8.97 -7.00 17.69
N ILE A 200 -8.90 -5.75 17.29
CA ILE A 200 -9.01 -4.58 18.16
C ILE A 200 -10.19 -3.74 17.69
N ASP A 201 -10.97 -3.20 18.60
CA ASP A 201 -11.92 -2.15 18.26
C ASP A 201 -11.16 -0.92 17.73
N ALA A 202 -11.48 -0.48 16.51
CA ALA A 202 -10.85 0.68 15.89
C ALA A 202 -11.02 1.96 16.72
N TYR A 203 -12.13 2.10 17.45
CA TYR A 203 -12.36 3.20 18.39
C TYR A 203 -11.39 3.14 19.59
N HIS A 204 -11.12 1.92 20.10
CA HIS A 204 -10.16 1.73 21.18
C HIS A 204 -8.73 2.03 20.71
N LEU A 205 -8.36 1.59 19.50
CA LEU A 205 -7.07 1.92 18.88
C LEU A 205 -6.90 3.43 18.64
N ALA A 206 -7.96 4.12 18.20
CA ALA A 206 -7.93 5.58 18.02
C ALA A 206 -7.70 6.33 19.34
N SER A 207 -8.19 5.81 20.46
CA SER A 207 -7.92 6.36 21.80
C SER A 207 -6.43 6.25 22.15
N ILE A 208 -5.83 5.08 21.96
CA ILE A 208 -4.40 4.82 22.23
C ILE A 208 -3.51 5.69 21.32
N LEU A 209 -3.83 5.76 20.03
CA LEU A 209 -3.06 6.58 19.07
C LEU A 209 -3.18 8.08 19.38
N ARG A 210 -4.34 8.55 19.87
CA ARG A 210 -4.53 9.93 20.32
C ARG A 210 -3.68 10.24 21.56
N GLU A 211 -3.59 9.32 22.52
CA GLU A 211 -2.70 9.47 23.69
C GLU A 211 -1.22 9.55 23.30
N LEU A 212 -0.84 8.93 22.17
CA LEU A 212 0.50 9.01 21.58
C LEU A 212 0.70 10.19 20.62
N GLY A 213 -0.26 11.11 20.49
CA GLY A 213 -0.17 12.30 19.63
C GLY A 213 -0.29 12.01 18.12
N LEU A 214 -0.78 10.83 17.75
CA LEU A 214 -0.97 10.39 16.37
C LEU A 214 -2.47 10.46 16.02
N GLU A 215 -2.93 11.61 15.54
CA GLU A 215 -4.34 11.79 15.14
C GLU A 215 -4.66 11.00 13.86
N SER A 216 -5.25 9.82 14.01
CA SER A 216 -5.98 9.17 12.91
C SER A 216 -7.00 8.16 13.45
N TYR A 217 -8.15 8.05 12.77
CA TYR A 217 -9.23 7.05 12.96
C TYR A 217 -10.39 7.37 13.92
N SER A 218 -10.74 8.64 14.15
CA SER A 218 -11.87 9.02 15.03
C SER A 218 -13.29 8.66 14.54
N TYR A 219 -13.46 7.98 13.39
CA TYR A 219 -14.77 7.78 12.75
C TYR A 219 -15.18 6.31 12.49
N LEU A 220 -14.39 5.33 12.91
CA LEU A 220 -14.67 3.90 12.64
C LEU A 220 -15.29 3.17 13.84
N ARG A 221 -16.40 3.70 14.39
CA ARG A 221 -17.20 2.90 15.35
C ARG A 221 -17.74 1.68 14.62
N GLY A 222 -17.77 0.53 15.29
CA GLY A 222 -18.34 -0.67 14.70
C GLY A 222 -17.33 -1.52 13.91
N VAL A 223 -16.03 -1.21 13.94
CA VAL A 223 -15.00 -1.88 13.13
C VAL A 223 -13.96 -2.55 14.01
N ALA A 224 -13.72 -3.83 13.78
CA ALA A 224 -12.58 -4.57 14.31
C ALA A 224 -11.42 -4.54 13.30
N ILE A 225 -10.20 -4.31 13.80
CA ILE A 225 -8.97 -4.23 13.01
C ILE A 225 -7.95 -5.22 13.53
N LYS A 226 -7.23 -5.91 12.64
CA LYS A 226 -6.03 -6.69 12.95
C LYS A 226 -4.88 -6.16 12.11
N ILE A 227 -3.75 -5.85 12.73
CA ILE A 227 -2.58 -5.28 12.04
C ILE A 227 -1.43 -6.26 12.09
N PHE A 228 -0.85 -6.54 10.93
CA PHE A 228 0.34 -7.37 10.79
C PHE A 228 1.54 -6.50 10.40
N ASP A 229 2.59 -6.51 11.21
CA ASP A 229 3.88 -5.90 10.90
C ASP A 229 4.71 -6.86 10.05
N ILE A 230 4.89 -6.52 8.77
CA ILE A 230 5.56 -7.37 7.77
C ILE A 230 7.05 -7.49 8.09
N GLU A 231 7.69 -6.41 8.57
CA GLU A 231 9.13 -6.39 8.85
C GLU A 231 9.45 -7.27 10.07
N ARG A 232 8.63 -7.16 11.11
CA ARG A 232 8.78 -7.92 12.36
C ARG A 232 8.16 -9.31 12.31
N ASN A 233 7.33 -9.60 11.31
CA ASN A 233 6.58 -10.86 11.17
C ASN A 233 5.73 -11.15 12.42
N ILE A 234 5.01 -10.15 12.93
CA ILE A 234 4.15 -10.27 14.11
C ILE A 234 2.83 -9.55 13.90
N TYR A 235 1.76 -10.10 14.46
CA TYR A 235 0.53 -9.33 14.69
C TYR A 235 0.73 -8.38 15.87
N ILE A 236 0.43 -7.11 15.64
CA ILE A 236 0.48 -6.07 16.67
C ILE A 236 -0.60 -6.38 17.69
N ASP A 237 -0.18 -6.53 18.93
CA ASP A 237 -1.07 -6.77 20.06
C ASP A 237 -1.34 -5.42 20.74
N PRO A 238 -2.58 -4.91 20.72
CA PRO A 238 -2.90 -3.65 21.39
C PRO A 238 -2.86 -3.77 22.92
N LEU A 239 -3.06 -4.97 23.46
CA LEU A 239 -3.13 -5.18 24.92
C LEU A 239 -1.76 -5.10 25.57
N LYS A 240 -0.68 -5.03 24.77
CA LYS A 240 0.70 -4.81 25.23
C LYS A 240 1.13 -3.34 25.18
N LEU A 241 0.23 -2.44 24.79
CA LEU A 241 0.46 -0.99 24.78
C LEU A 241 -0.11 -0.27 26.02
N VAL A 242 -0.74 -1.03 26.94
CA VAL A 242 -1.26 -0.56 28.23
C VAL A 242 -0.43 -1.16 29.36
#